data_AF-A0A2D6IXH7-F1
#
_entry.id   AF-A0A2D6IXH7-F1
#
_cell.length_a   1.000
_cell.length_b   1.000
_cell.length_c   1.000
_cell.angle_alpha   90.00
_cell.angle_beta   90.00
_cell.angle_gamma   90.00
#
_symmetry.space_group_name_H-M   'P 1'
#
loop_
_entity.id
_entity.type
_entity.pdbx_description
1 polymer ?
#
loop_
_entity_poly.entity_id
_entity_poly.type
_entity_poly.pdbx_seq_one_letter_code
_entity_poly.pdbx_strand_id
1 'polypeptide(L)'
;MNFTGQATLGGGFDLLYNAAVLSLDTWSYEEIGDPDFLGPATPGVGSITAIAFGDFAGLTGPAWFGTASFSAIGAGTANFAMSDNVGPAGPFIDLVTYAPITVSYVTSGFEVTAVPVPAAAWLFASAFTGLIWVRLQNPISV
;
A
#
# COMPACT_ATOMS: atom_id res chain seq x y z
N MET A 1 -11.97 10.51 13.81
CA MET A 1 -11.32 10.69 15.13
C MET A 1 -9.90 10.13 15.03
N ASN A 2 -8.90 10.80 15.61
CA ASN A 2 -7.55 10.24 15.74
C ASN A 2 -7.45 9.53 17.10
N PHE A 3 -6.63 8.49 17.23
CA PHE A 3 -6.43 7.74 18.49
C PHE A 3 -5.68 8.54 19.57
N THR A 4 -5.78 9.88 19.58
CA THR A 4 -4.98 10.75 20.48
C THR A 4 -5.70 11.13 21.77
N GLY A 5 -6.97 10.73 21.95
CA GLY A 5 -7.76 11.07 23.14
C GLY A 5 -8.39 9.90 23.89
N GLN A 6 -8.58 8.75 23.23
CA GLN A 6 -9.20 7.57 23.82
C GLN A 6 -8.42 6.32 23.40
N ALA A 7 -8.08 5.48 24.38
CA ALA A 7 -7.44 4.21 24.12
C ALA A 7 -8.43 3.24 23.47
N THR A 8 -7.98 2.47 22.48
CA THR A 8 -8.79 1.45 21.80
C THR A 8 -8.30 0.07 22.18
N LEU A 9 -9.22 -0.89 22.29
CA LEU A 9 -8.89 -2.33 22.39
C LEU A 9 -8.34 -2.87 21.07
N GLY A 10 -8.55 -2.14 19.97
CA GLY A 10 -8.28 -2.60 18.62
C GLY A 10 -9.53 -2.72 17.78
N GLY A 11 -9.35 -3.22 16.57
CA GLY A 11 -10.38 -3.41 15.56
C GLY A 11 -9.75 -3.77 14.22
N GLY A 12 -10.59 -3.90 13.20
CA GLY A 12 -10.14 -4.15 11.86
C GLY A 12 -10.72 -3.21 10.81
N PHE A 13 -10.00 -3.12 9.70
CA PHE A 13 -10.41 -2.40 8.51
C PHE A 13 -10.04 -3.18 7.25
N ASP A 14 -10.70 -2.82 6.15
CA ASP A 14 -10.41 -3.32 4.82
C ASP A 14 -9.81 -2.18 3.99
N LEU A 15 -8.80 -2.49 3.17
CA LEU A 15 -8.24 -1.59 2.18
C LEU A 15 -8.67 -2.06 0.79
N LEU A 16 -9.26 -1.18 -0.01
CA LEU A 16 -9.60 -1.42 -1.42
C LEU A 16 -8.72 -0.57 -2.32
N TYR A 17 -8.35 -1.12 -3.48
CA TYR A 17 -7.55 -0.43 -4.49
C TYR A 17 -7.99 -0.81 -5.92
N ASN A 18 -7.65 0.02 -6.90
CA ASN A 18 -7.99 -0.23 -8.29
C ASN A 18 -7.07 -1.30 -8.91
N ALA A 19 -7.54 -2.55 -8.95
CA ALA A 19 -6.81 -3.68 -9.52
C ALA A 19 -6.57 -3.62 -11.04
N ALA A 20 -7.20 -2.69 -11.76
CA ALA A 20 -6.91 -2.46 -13.18
C ALA A 20 -5.67 -1.57 -13.39
N VAL A 21 -5.25 -0.83 -12.36
CA VAL A 21 -4.12 0.11 -12.39
C VAL A 21 -2.95 -0.42 -11.56
N LEU A 22 -3.23 -1.05 -10.41
CA LEU A 22 -2.23 -1.55 -9.47
C LEU A 22 -2.33 -3.05 -9.26
N SER A 23 -1.19 -3.71 -9.13
CA SER A 23 -1.05 -5.08 -8.60
C SER A 23 -0.38 -5.01 -7.24
N LEU A 24 -0.91 -5.71 -6.24
CA LEU A 24 -0.27 -5.82 -4.93
C LEU A 24 0.90 -6.80 -5.04
N ASP A 25 2.09 -6.35 -4.64
CA ASP A 25 3.30 -7.17 -4.63
C ASP A 25 3.52 -7.78 -3.25
N THR A 26 3.50 -6.94 -2.21
CA THR A 26 3.71 -7.38 -0.83
C THR A 26 2.80 -6.63 0.14
N TRP A 27 2.43 -7.33 1.20
CA TRP A 27 1.84 -6.76 2.40
C TRP A 27 2.67 -7.23 3.59
N SER A 28 3.07 -6.28 4.44
CA SER A 28 3.75 -6.57 5.71
C SER A 28 3.16 -5.70 6.79
N TYR A 29 2.98 -6.25 7.98
CA TYR A 29 2.55 -5.52 9.15
C TYR A 29 3.69 -5.40 10.16
N GLU A 30 3.61 -4.38 10.99
CA GLU A 30 4.39 -4.24 12.22
C GLU A 30 3.50 -4.69 13.39
N GLU A 31 4.10 -5.40 14.34
CA GLU A 31 3.40 -5.81 15.54
C GLU A 31 3.09 -4.58 16.39
N ILE A 32 1.80 -4.24 16.45
CA ILE A 32 1.27 -3.21 17.33
C ILE A 32 0.32 -3.89 18.32
N GLY A 33 0.60 -3.69 19.61
CA GLY A 33 -0.23 -4.20 20.69
C GLY A 33 0.07 -5.64 21.06
N ASP A 34 -0.98 -6.40 21.28
CA ASP A 34 -0.93 -7.81 21.64
C ASP A 34 -0.81 -8.67 20.35
N PRO A 35 0.25 -9.49 20.20
CA PRO A 35 0.43 -10.35 19.03
C PRO A 35 -0.73 -11.34 18.79
N ASP A 36 -1.49 -11.71 19.83
CA ASP A 36 -2.66 -12.58 19.68
C ASP A 36 -3.87 -11.84 19.06
N PHE A 37 -3.82 -10.51 18.98
CA PHE A 37 -4.85 -9.63 18.40
C PHE A 37 -4.53 -9.17 16.98
N LEU A 38 -3.53 -9.76 16.35
CA LEU A 38 -3.18 -9.47 14.97
C LEU A 38 -4.10 -10.25 14.02
N GLY A 39 -4.81 -9.50 13.16
CA GLY A 39 -5.54 -10.08 12.04
C GLY A 39 -4.55 -10.53 10.97
N PRO A 40 -4.74 -11.69 10.33
CA PRO A 40 -3.78 -12.20 9.36
C PRO A 40 -3.60 -11.28 8.15
N ALA A 41 -4.55 -10.35 7.92
CA ALA A 41 -4.78 -9.66 6.66
C ALA A 41 -4.88 -10.66 5.49
N THR A 42 -5.88 -10.51 4.64
CA THR A 42 -6.06 -11.39 3.49
C THR A 42 -5.90 -10.57 2.22
N PRO A 43 -4.69 -10.58 1.63
CA PRO A 43 -4.46 -10.04 0.31
C PRO A 43 -5.39 -10.69 -0.73
N GLY A 44 -6.03 -9.87 -1.55
CA GLY A 44 -6.88 -10.29 -2.65
C GLY A 44 -6.75 -9.33 -3.84
N VAL A 45 -7.37 -9.67 -4.96
CA VAL A 45 -7.34 -8.79 -6.14
C VAL A 45 -8.20 -7.55 -5.87
N GLY A 46 -7.54 -6.40 -5.74
CA GLY A 46 -8.20 -5.12 -5.48
C GLY A 46 -8.52 -4.86 -4.01
N SER A 47 -8.05 -5.71 -3.10
CA SER A 47 -8.27 -5.51 -1.67
C SER A 47 -7.21 -6.16 -0.79
N ILE A 48 -7.04 -5.63 0.42
CA ILE A 48 -6.44 -6.31 1.56
C ILE A 48 -7.49 -6.25 2.66
N THR A 49 -8.09 -7.39 2.99
CA THR A 49 -9.21 -7.44 3.94
C THR A 49 -8.77 -7.95 5.32
N ALA A 50 -9.58 -7.70 6.34
CA ALA A 50 -9.36 -8.18 7.71
C ALA A 50 -7.98 -7.77 8.26
N ILE A 51 -7.56 -6.54 7.93
CA ILE A 51 -6.40 -5.92 8.55
C ILE A 51 -6.82 -5.55 9.97
N ALA A 52 -6.21 -6.16 10.99
CA ALA A 52 -6.61 -5.92 12.38
C ALA A 52 -5.45 -5.94 13.35
N PHE A 53 -5.61 -5.20 14.43
CA PHE A 53 -4.67 -5.09 15.53
C PHE A 53 -5.40 -4.66 16.80
N GLY A 54 -4.83 -4.97 17.96
CA GLY A 54 -5.46 -4.69 19.25
C GLY A 54 -4.54 -4.93 20.43
N ASP A 55 -4.98 -4.50 21.61
CA ASP A 55 -4.31 -4.71 22.89
C ASP A 55 -5.32 -4.53 24.02
N PHE A 56 -5.41 -5.50 24.94
CA PHE A 56 -6.23 -5.38 26.15
C PHE A 56 -5.74 -4.31 27.13
N ALA A 57 -4.44 -3.97 27.11
CA ALA A 57 -3.89 -2.84 27.84
C ALA A 57 -4.27 -1.49 27.19
N GLY A 58 -4.76 -1.52 25.94
CA GLY A 58 -5.17 -0.36 25.19
C GLY A 58 -4.07 0.22 24.30
N LEU A 59 -4.44 0.58 23.08
CA LEU A 59 -3.58 1.26 22.14
C LEU A 59 -3.77 2.77 22.23
N THR A 60 -2.67 3.52 22.27
CA THR A 60 -2.69 4.99 22.37
C THR A 60 -1.75 5.65 21.38
N GLY A 61 -2.15 6.82 20.88
CA GLY A 61 -1.32 7.64 20.00
C GLY A 61 -1.22 7.11 18.56
N PRO A 62 -0.54 7.87 17.69
CA PRO A 62 -0.28 7.44 16.32
C PRO A 62 0.81 6.36 16.29
N ALA A 63 0.60 5.33 15.49
CA ALA A 63 1.57 4.25 15.27
C ALA A 63 1.58 3.84 13.80
N TRP A 64 2.73 3.33 13.34
CA TRP A 64 2.89 2.80 12.00
C TRP A 64 2.54 1.31 12.00
N PHE A 65 1.47 0.93 11.32
CA PHE A 65 0.95 -0.44 11.40
C PHE A 65 1.46 -1.36 10.28
N GLY A 66 1.70 -0.86 9.08
CA GLY A 66 2.06 -1.76 7.98
C GLY A 66 2.31 -1.05 6.66
N THR A 67 2.82 -1.83 5.72
CA THR A 67 3.26 -1.39 4.40
C THR A 67 2.70 -2.31 3.33
N ALA A 68 2.03 -1.72 2.34
CA ALA A 68 1.62 -2.38 1.11
C ALA A 68 2.49 -1.86 -0.05
N SER A 69 3.10 -2.77 -0.81
CA SER A 69 3.86 -2.42 -2.01
C SER A 69 3.07 -2.80 -3.25
N PHE A 70 3.02 -1.90 -4.24
CA PHE A 70 2.27 -2.10 -5.47
C PHE A 70 3.14 -1.86 -6.70
N SER A 71 2.88 -2.65 -7.73
CA SER A 71 3.36 -2.43 -9.09
C SER A 71 2.28 -1.78 -9.93
N ALA A 72 2.65 -0.77 -10.72
CA ALA A 72 1.77 -0.14 -11.71
C ALA A 72 1.66 -1.04 -12.96
N ILE A 73 0.46 -1.56 -13.22
CA ILE A 73 0.18 -2.48 -14.34
C ILE A 73 -0.70 -1.85 -15.43
N GLY A 74 -1.25 -0.68 -15.18
CA GLY A 74 -2.07 0.07 -16.12
C GLY A 74 -1.96 1.58 -15.90
N ALA A 75 -2.36 2.37 -16.89
CA ALA A 75 -2.51 3.80 -16.73
C ALA A 75 -3.91 4.14 -16.18
N GLY A 76 -4.00 5.24 -15.43
CA GLY A 76 -5.24 5.74 -14.84
C GLY A 76 -5.07 6.06 -13.35
N THR A 77 -6.19 6.37 -12.71
CA THR A 77 -6.18 6.78 -11.30
C THR A 77 -6.04 5.59 -10.36
N ALA A 78 -4.97 5.60 -9.57
CA ALA A 78 -4.76 4.75 -8.41
C ALA A 78 -5.45 5.38 -7.20
N ASN A 79 -6.66 4.93 -6.91
CA ASN A 79 -7.42 5.33 -5.73
C ASN A 79 -7.43 4.22 -4.69
N PHE A 80 -7.45 4.64 -3.43
CA PHE A 80 -7.59 3.77 -2.27
C PHE A 80 -8.84 4.14 -1.48
N ALA A 81 -9.56 3.14 -1.02
CA ALA A 81 -10.66 3.31 -0.09
C ALA A 81 -10.43 2.42 1.13
N MET A 82 -10.87 2.88 2.30
CA MET A 82 -10.81 2.10 3.52
C MET A 82 -12.16 2.14 4.23
N SER A 83 -12.50 1.07 4.91
CA SER A 83 -13.72 0.95 5.70
C SER A 83 -13.52 0.00 6.87
N ASP A 84 -14.35 0.12 7.90
CA ASP A 84 -14.37 -0.83 9.00
C ASP A 84 -14.62 -2.25 8.48
N ASN A 85 -13.89 -3.21 9.03
CA ASN A 85 -14.08 -4.61 8.70
C ASN A 85 -15.36 -5.12 9.40
N VAL A 86 -16.23 -5.78 8.64
CA VAL A 86 -17.47 -6.36 9.20
C VAL A 86 -17.19 -7.69 9.91
N GLY A 87 -16.15 -8.41 9.49
CA GLY A 87 -15.67 -9.64 10.10
C GLY A 87 -14.46 -10.21 9.35
N PRO A 88 -13.61 -11.01 10.02
CA PRO A 88 -13.76 -11.50 11.40
C PRO A 88 -13.34 -10.51 12.50
N ALA A 89 -12.63 -9.43 12.17
CA ALA A 89 -12.06 -8.53 13.17
C ALA A 89 -13.07 -7.57 13.78
N GLY A 90 -14.05 -7.13 13.00
CA GLY A 90 -15.07 -6.18 13.45
C GLY A 90 -14.55 -4.74 13.57
N PRO A 91 -15.40 -3.81 14.06
CA PRO A 91 -15.07 -2.40 14.18
C PRO A 91 -14.06 -2.16 15.32
N PHE A 92 -13.51 -0.96 15.37
CA PHE A 92 -12.68 -0.54 16.49
C PHE A 92 -13.51 -0.34 17.76
N ILE A 93 -13.01 -0.79 18.91
CA ILE A 93 -13.74 -0.77 20.20
C ILE A 93 -13.01 0.10 21.23
N ASP A 94 -13.73 0.97 21.93
CA ASP A 94 -13.20 1.81 23.00
C ASP A 94 -12.86 0.99 24.25
N LEU A 95 -11.67 1.24 24.83
CA LEU A 95 -11.17 0.49 25.98
C LEU A 95 -12.01 0.65 27.24
N VAL A 96 -12.63 1.82 27.43
CA VAL A 96 -13.31 2.17 28.68
C VAL A 96 -14.79 1.83 28.61
N THR A 97 -15.44 2.15 27.49
CA THR A 97 -16.88 2.01 27.29
C THR A 97 -17.28 0.71 26.62
N TYR A 98 -16.32 -0.01 26.00
CA TYR A 98 -16.56 -1.21 25.19
C TYR A 98 -17.57 -1.00 24.04
N ALA A 99 -17.74 0.25 23.60
CA ALA A 99 -18.59 0.61 22.48
C ALA A 99 -17.76 0.76 21.19
N PRO A 100 -18.36 0.55 20.01
CA PRO A 100 -17.69 0.84 18.74
C PRO A 100 -17.27 2.31 18.61
N ILE A 101 -16.06 2.53 18.11
CA ILE A 101 -15.49 3.84 17.79
C ILE A 101 -15.64 4.08 16.29
N THR A 102 -16.09 5.28 15.93
CA THR A 102 -16.06 5.74 14.53
C THR A 102 -14.64 6.16 14.13
N VAL A 103 -14.04 5.37 13.24
CA VAL A 103 -12.71 5.66 12.67
C VAL A 103 -12.84 6.59 11.45
N SER A 104 -11.90 7.53 11.32
CA SER A 104 -11.81 8.38 10.14
C SER A 104 -10.65 7.92 9.29
N TYR A 105 -10.95 7.31 8.15
CA TYR A 105 -9.94 6.91 7.18
C TYR A 105 -9.60 8.08 6.26
N VAL A 106 -8.30 8.36 6.14
CA VAL A 106 -7.78 9.35 5.21
C VAL A 106 -6.94 8.61 4.19
N THR A 107 -7.36 8.66 2.93
CA THR A 107 -6.63 8.05 1.82
C THR A 107 -6.19 9.13 0.83
N SER A 108 -5.10 8.85 0.11
CA SER A 108 -4.61 9.68 -0.99
C SER A 108 -4.48 8.82 -2.24
N GLY A 109 -5.01 9.29 -3.36
CA GLY A 109 -4.79 8.68 -4.67
C GLY A 109 -3.72 9.40 -5.48
N PHE A 110 -3.26 8.75 -6.54
CA PHE A 110 -2.35 9.35 -7.52
C PHE A 110 -2.68 8.87 -8.94
N GLU A 111 -2.21 9.60 -9.95
CA GLU A 111 -2.42 9.24 -11.35
C GLU A 111 -1.21 8.48 -11.89
N VAL A 112 -1.46 7.31 -12.50
CA VAL A 112 -0.44 6.53 -13.20
C VAL A 112 -0.52 6.88 -14.69
N THR A 113 0.53 7.50 -15.22
CA THR A 113 0.62 7.85 -16.64
C THR A 113 1.56 6.91 -17.37
N ALA A 114 1.19 6.48 -18.58
CA ALA A 114 2.10 5.76 -19.45
C ALA A 114 3.30 6.65 -19.82
N VAL A 115 4.50 6.10 -19.76
CA VAL A 115 5.70 6.80 -20.24
C VAL A 115 5.66 6.83 -21.77
N PRO A 116 5.68 8.01 -22.41
CA PRO A 116 5.71 8.08 -23.86
C PRO A 116 6.98 7.39 -24.40
N VAL A 117 6.78 6.30 -25.16
CA VAL A 117 7.83 5.54 -25.85
C VAL A 117 8.77 6.39 -26.73
N PRO A 118 8.35 7.51 -27.37
CA PRO A 118 9.26 8.28 -28.23
C PRO A 118 10.57 8.66 -27.54
N ALA A 119 10.53 9.09 -26.28
CA ALA A 119 11.74 9.49 -25.57
C ALA A 119 12.69 8.31 -25.32
N ALA A 120 12.15 7.14 -24.96
CA ALA A 120 12.95 5.92 -24.76
C ALA A 120 13.56 5.42 -26.08
N ALA A 121 12.81 5.49 -27.18
CA ALA A 121 13.29 5.12 -28.50
C ALA A 121 14.42 6.06 -28.99
N TRP A 122 14.27 7.36 -28.79
CA TRP A 122 15.32 8.34 -29.12
C TRP A 122 16.57 8.15 -28.26
N LEU A 123 16.41 7.89 -26.96
CA LEU A 123 17.53 7.66 -26.06
C LEU A 123 18.29 6.38 -26.44
N PHE A 124 17.56 5.29 -26.73
CA PHE A 124 18.16 4.05 -27.25
C PHE A 124 18.87 4.29 -28.58
N ALA A 125 18.25 4.98 -29.54
CA ALA A 125 18.86 5.29 -30.83
C ALA A 125 20.12 6.15 -30.70
N SER A 126 20.14 7.12 -29.77
CA SER A 126 21.30 7.97 -29.51
C SER A 126 22.46 7.20 -28.89
N ALA A 127 22.18 6.29 -27.95
CA ALA A 127 23.19 5.42 -27.36
C ALA A 127 23.74 4.42 -28.41
N PHE A 128 22.88 3.86 -29.24
CA PHE A 128 23.27 2.89 -30.27
C PHE A 128 24.14 3.52 -31.36
N THR A 129 23.79 4.72 -31.82
CA THR A 129 24.63 5.46 -32.79
C THR A 129 25.99 5.85 -32.21
N GLY A 130 26.06 6.23 -30.92
CA GLY A 130 27.32 6.44 -30.22
C GLY A 130 28.21 5.19 -30.17
N LEU A 131 27.63 4.02 -29.89
CA LEU A 131 28.36 2.75 -29.90
C LEU A 131 28.92 2.39 -31.28
N ILE A 132 28.13 2.61 -32.34
CA ILE A 132 28.59 2.41 -33.72
C ILE A 132 29.77 3.34 -34.04
N TRP A 133 29.68 4.62 -33.66
CA TRP A 133 30.77 5.57 -33.88
C TRP A 133 32.06 5.12 -33.20
N VAL A 134 32.01 4.74 -31.92
CA VAL A 134 33.19 4.26 -31.17
C VAL A 134 33.80 3.03 -31.82
N ARG A 135 32.96 2.12 -32.34
CA ARG A 135 33.43 0.92 -33.06
C ARG A 135 34.14 1.28 -34.37
N LEU A 136 33.65 2.26 -35.11
CA LEU A 136 34.28 2.72 -36.36
C LEU A 136 35.63 3.41 -36.12
N GLN A 137 35.80 4.07 -34.97
CA GLN A 137 37.07 4.73 -34.61
C GLN A 137 38.15 3.75 -34.11
N ASN A 138 37.76 2.55 -33.65
CA ASN A 138 38.68 1.53 -33.11
C ASN A 138 38.48 0.17 -33.81
N PRO A 139 38.91 0.03 -35.08
CA PRO A 139 38.89 -1.26 -35.75
C PRO A 139 39.84 -2.22 -35.03
N ILE A 140 39.37 -3.43 -34.72
CA ILE A 140 40.24 -4.49 -34.22
C ILE A 140 41.06 -4.96 -35.42
N SER A 141 42.37 -4.73 -35.39
CA SER A 141 43.31 -5.35 -36.32
C SER A 141 43.32 -6.85 -36.01
N VAL A 142 42.78 -7.65 -36.93
CA VAL A 142 42.87 -9.11 -36.92
C VAL A 142 43.97 -9.52 -37.88
#